data_AF-K8WD03-F1
#
_entry.id   AF-K8WD03-F1
#
_cell.length_a   1.000
_cell.length_b   1.000
_cell.length_c   1.000
_cell.angle_alpha   90.00
_cell.angle_beta   90.00
_cell.angle_gamma   90.00
#
_symmetry.space_group_name_H-M   'P 1'
#
loop_
_entity.id
_entity.type
_entity.pdbx_description
1 polymer ?
#
loop_
_entity_poly.entity_id
_entity_poly.type
_entity_poly.pdbx_seq_one_letter_code
_entity_poly.pdbx_strand_id
1 'polypeptide(L)'
;MVNSADKWKKLNTLKNGYQETLFAPKIIAKNVAHPLLNYINKGFTSADKGETAKFIMLVGHDSNIASLMSAMDFNPYKLPEQYEHTPIGGKLVFQRWHNKSDKKDYVKVEYVYQTADQLRDNSYLSLETPPKHVILEMKNCPIDKNGYCSWEDSQKVMKSALEE
;
A
#
# COMPACT_ATOMS: atom_id res chain seq x y z
N MET A 1 4.08 -32.74 3.71
CA MET A 1 4.54 -31.79 2.67
C MET A 1 3.40 -30.85 2.26
N VAL A 2 3.72 -29.57 2.03
CA VAL A 2 2.80 -28.54 1.54
C VAL A 2 2.80 -28.57 0.02
N ASN A 3 1.79 -29.19 -0.58
CA ASN A 3 1.79 -29.55 -2.01
C ASN A 3 0.52 -29.15 -2.76
N SER A 4 -0.26 -28.20 -2.23
CA SER A 4 -1.44 -27.64 -2.89
C SER A 4 -1.65 -26.20 -2.44
N ALA A 5 -2.29 -25.40 -3.28
CA ALA A 5 -2.62 -24.01 -2.98
C ALA A 5 -3.46 -23.88 -1.70
N ASP A 6 -4.39 -24.82 -1.45
CA ASP A 6 -5.21 -24.81 -0.24
C ASP A 6 -4.41 -25.03 1.04
N LYS A 7 -3.39 -25.91 1.00
CA LYS A 7 -2.50 -26.11 2.14
C LYS A 7 -1.63 -24.87 2.39
N TRP A 8 -1.13 -24.24 1.33
CA TRP A 8 -0.42 -22.96 1.43
C TRP A 8 -1.29 -21.87 2.05
N LYS A 9 -2.52 -21.71 1.55
CA LYS A 9 -3.49 -20.75 2.07
C LYS A 9 -3.79 -20.99 3.55
N LYS A 10 -4.02 -22.25 3.96
CA LYS A 10 -4.29 -22.61 5.36
C LYS A 10 -3.10 -22.34 6.29
N LEU A 11 -1.88 -22.60 5.85
CA LEU A 11 -0.70 -22.29 6.66
C LEU A 11 -0.49 -20.79 6.79
N ASN A 12 -0.74 -20.05 5.70
CA ASN A 12 -0.48 -18.62 5.70
C ASN A 12 -1.49 -17.82 6.53
N THR A 13 -2.62 -18.41 6.94
CA THR A 13 -3.50 -17.76 7.92
C THR A 13 -2.78 -17.51 9.25
N LEU A 14 -1.85 -18.37 9.65
CA LEU A 14 -1.03 -18.17 10.85
C LEU A 14 -0.08 -16.99 10.68
N LYS A 15 0.61 -16.91 9.53
CA LYS A 15 1.55 -15.83 9.21
C LYS A 15 0.83 -14.47 9.09
N ASN A 16 -0.27 -14.44 8.34
CA ASN A 16 -1.07 -13.23 8.17
C ASN A 16 -1.73 -12.81 9.50
N GLY A 17 -2.29 -13.77 10.26
CA GLY A 17 -2.89 -13.49 11.56
C GLY A 17 -1.89 -12.98 12.61
N TYR A 18 -0.65 -13.47 12.59
CA TYR A 18 0.44 -12.93 13.41
C TYR A 18 0.68 -11.44 13.11
N GLN A 19 0.85 -11.08 11.84
CA GLN A 19 1.08 -9.70 11.44
C GLN A 19 -0.12 -8.80 11.79
N GLU A 20 -1.34 -9.27 11.51
CA GLU A 20 -2.56 -8.55 11.82
C GLU A 20 -2.70 -8.30 13.32
N THR A 21 -2.37 -9.27 14.16
CA THR A 21 -2.46 -9.13 15.61
C THR A 21 -1.46 -8.10 16.16
N LEU A 22 -0.25 -8.06 15.61
CA LEU A 22 0.81 -7.19 16.14
C LEU A 22 0.80 -5.76 15.57
N PHE A 23 0.41 -5.59 14.31
CA PHE A 23 0.63 -4.31 13.61
C PHE A 23 -0.65 -3.67 13.07
N ALA A 24 -1.77 -4.40 12.97
CA ALA A 24 -3.02 -3.86 12.47
C ALA A 24 -3.99 -3.26 13.52
N PRO A 25 -3.89 -3.49 14.85
CA PRO A 25 -4.74 -2.76 15.79
C PRO A 25 -4.44 -1.27 15.73
N LYS A 26 -5.45 -0.42 15.49
CA LYS A 26 -5.26 1.02 15.26
C LYS A 26 -4.43 1.73 16.34
N ILE A 27 -4.64 1.37 17.60
CA ILE A 27 -3.91 1.95 18.74
C ILE A 27 -2.40 1.70 18.67
N ILE A 28 -1.99 0.55 18.09
CA ILE A 28 -0.58 0.24 17.83
C ILE A 28 -0.14 0.88 16.51
N ALA A 29 -0.92 0.64 15.45
CA ALA A 29 -0.62 1.06 14.08
C ALA A 29 -0.32 2.55 13.96
N LYS A 30 -1.17 3.41 14.55
CA LYS A 30 -0.99 4.87 14.52
C LYS A 30 0.35 5.29 15.12
N ASN A 31 0.73 4.71 16.26
CA ASN A 31 1.99 5.05 16.93
C ASN A 31 3.20 4.52 16.16
N VAL A 32 3.20 3.24 15.78
CA VAL A 32 4.38 2.62 15.14
C VAL A 32 4.60 3.07 13.70
N ALA A 33 3.53 3.43 12.97
CA ALA A 33 3.63 3.97 11.61
C ALA A 33 3.90 5.48 11.57
N HIS A 34 3.76 6.18 12.70
CA HIS A 34 3.84 7.65 12.76
C HIS A 34 5.10 8.24 12.08
N PRO A 35 6.33 7.70 12.29
CA PRO A 35 7.51 8.25 11.62
C PRO A 35 7.45 8.10 10.10
N LEU A 36 6.95 6.96 9.60
CA LEU A 36 6.83 6.68 8.17
C LEU A 36 5.74 7.55 7.52
N LEU A 37 4.59 7.70 8.18
CA LEU A 37 3.51 8.58 7.74
C LEU A 37 3.99 10.04 7.64
N ASN A 38 4.72 10.51 8.65
CA ASN A 38 5.30 11.85 8.63
C ASN A 38 6.29 12.04 7.46
N TYR A 39 7.12 11.02 7.19
CA TYR A 39 8.05 11.08 6.06
C TYR A 39 7.29 11.17 4.73
N ILE A 40 6.26 10.34 4.53
CA ILE A 40 5.44 10.34 3.31
C ILE A 40 4.70 11.69 3.16
N ASN A 41 4.12 12.20 4.24
CA ASN A 41 3.43 13.50 4.24
C ASN A 41 4.38 14.66 3.87
N LYS A 42 5.60 14.66 4.43
CA LYS A 42 6.63 15.63 4.05
C LYS A 42 7.03 15.49 2.58
N GLY A 43 7.20 14.26 2.10
CA GLY A 43 7.49 13.99 0.70
C GLY A 43 6.47 14.61 -0.24
N PHE A 44 5.17 14.44 0.03
CA PHE A 44 4.15 15.04 -0.82
C PHE A 44 4.03 16.57 -0.70
N THR A 45 4.14 17.12 0.51
CA THR A 45 4.01 18.58 0.73
C THR A 45 5.24 19.36 0.26
N SER A 46 6.43 18.76 0.26
CA SER A 46 7.63 19.33 -0.36
C SER A 46 7.60 19.27 -1.88
N ALA A 47 6.82 18.35 -2.48
CA ALA A 47 6.65 18.29 -3.93
C ALA A 47 5.97 19.55 -4.48
N ASP A 48 5.03 20.13 -3.73
CA ASP A 48 4.37 21.40 -4.07
C ASP A 48 5.34 22.58 -4.20
N LYS A 49 6.45 22.51 -3.46
CA LYS A 49 7.49 23.54 -3.42
C LYS A 49 8.64 23.27 -4.39
N GLY A 50 8.64 22.13 -5.07
CA GLY A 50 9.77 21.67 -5.88
C GLY A 50 11.01 21.31 -5.05
N GLU A 51 10.82 21.02 -3.75
CA GLU A 51 11.90 20.79 -2.77
C GLU A 51 12.23 19.30 -2.57
N THR A 52 11.64 18.40 -3.37
CA THR A 52 11.80 16.94 -3.21
C THR A 52 11.93 16.23 -4.56
N ALA A 53 12.35 14.96 -4.51
CA ALA A 53 12.47 14.12 -5.68
C ALA A 53 11.09 13.74 -6.26
N LYS A 54 11.00 13.63 -7.59
CA LYS A 54 9.80 13.15 -8.29
C LYS A 54 9.47 11.68 -7.98
N PHE A 55 10.48 10.91 -7.59
CA PHE A 55 10.37 9.50 -7.22
C PHE A 55 11.13 9.26 -5.93
N ILE A 56 10.48 8.60 -4.97
CA ILE A 56 11.04 8.25 -3.68
C ILE A 56 10.81 6.75 -3.47
N MET A 57 11.87 6.02 -3.15
CA MET A 57 11.81 4.59 -2.84
C MET A 57 12.20 4.38 -1.37
N LEU A 58 11.24 3.89 -0.59
CA LEU A 58 11.45 3.50 0.80
C LEU A 58 11.46 1.98 0.88
N VAL A 59 12.57 1.41 1.33
CA VAL A 59 12.72 -0.03 1.54
C VAL A 59 12.60 -0.29 3.02
N GLY A 60 11.51 -0.95 3.41
CA GLY A 60 11.22 -1.28 4.80
C GLY A 60 10.78 -2.72 4.95
N HIS A 61 9.96 -2.96 5.96
CA HIS A 61 9.47 -4.28 6.34
C HIS A 61 7.96 -4.42 6.11
N ASP A 62 7.50 -5.66 6.13
CA ASP A 62 6.09 -6.02 6.05
C ASP A 62 5.25 -5.36 7.16
N SER A 63 5.81 -5.23 8.37
CA SER A 63 5.25 -4.51 9.50
C SER A 63 5.03 -3.02 9.22
N ASN A 64 5.89 -2.38 8.43
CA ASN A 64 5.70 -0.98 8.03
C ASN A 64 4.49 -0.83 7.11
N ILE A 65 4.31 -1.75 6.15
CA ILE A 65 3.14 -1.74 5.26
C ILE A 65 1.87 -2.02 6.08
N ALA A 66 1.86 -3.05 6.91
CA ALA A 66 0.69 -3.44 7.70
C ALA A 66 0.22 -2.32 8.65
N SER A 67 1.15 -1.72 9.40
CA SER A 67 0.82 -0.62 10.32
C SER A 67 0.41 0.65 9.59
N LEU A 68 1.09 1.02 8.50
CA LEU A 68 0.71 2.18 7.68
C LEU A 68 -0.70 2.01 7.10
N MET A 69 -1.00 0.85 6.52
CA MET A 69 -2.31 0.59 5.93
C MET A 69 -3.43 0.63 6.96
N SER A 70 -3.18 0.13 8.17
CA SER A 70 -4.16 0.22 9.26
C SER A 70 -4.31 1.66 9.78
N ALA A 71 -3.21 2.39 9.97
CA ALA A 71 -3.24 3.78 10.46
C ALA A 71 -3.95 4.73 9.48
N MET A 72 -3.86 4.47 8.18
CA MET A 72 -4.54 5.24 7.13
C MET A 72 -5.94 4.72 6.77
N ASP A 73 -6.47 3.75 7.51
CA ASP A 73 -7.82 3.23 7.29
C ASP A 73 -8.07 2.70 5.86
N PHE A 74 -7.12 1.92 5.32
CA PHE A 74 -7.35 1.21 4.06
C PHE A 74 -8.49 0.19 4.19
N ASN A 75 -9.34 0.12 3.16
CA ASN A 75 -10.35 -0.91 3.05
C ASN A 75 -9.69 -2.30 2.93
N PRO A 76 -10.38 -3.37 3.38
CA PRO A 76 -9.88 -4.73 3.19
C PRO A 76 -9.58 -5.01 1.71
N TYR A 77 -8.41 -5.59 1.44
CA TYR A 77 -7.95 -5.87 0.10
C TYR A 77 -7.61 -7.36 -0.05
N LYS A 78 -7.47 -7.80 -1.29
CA LYS A 78 -6.97 -9.13 -1.63
C LYS A 78 -5.91 -9.00 -2.71
N LEU A 79 -4.88 -9.83 -2.62
CA LEU A 79 -3.83 -9.93 -3.61
C LEU A 79 -3.98 -11.28 -4.33
N PRO A 80 -4.63 -11.32 -5.51
CA PRO A 80 -4.75 -12.54 -6.30
C PRO A 80 -3.41 -13.23 -6.53
N GLU A 81 -3.41 -14.57 -6.55
CA GLU A 81 -2.23 -15.40 -6.81
C GLU A 81 -1.09 -15.20 -5.79
N GLN A 82 -1.44 -14.71 -4.60
CA GLN A 82 -0.53 -14.53 -3.49
C GLN A 82 -1.21 -14.94 -2.19
N TYR A 83 -0.44 -15.58 -1.31
CA TYR A 83 -0.93 -16.07 -0.03
C TYR A 83 -0.73 -15.04 1.07
N GLU A 84 0.31 -14.20 0.97
CA GLU A 84 0.67 -13.18 1.96
C GLU A 84 -0.17 -11.90 1.79
N HIS A 85 -0.58 -11.27 2.90
CA HIS A 85 -1.19 -9.93 2.84
C HIS A 85 -0.14 -8.87 2.48
N THR A 86 1.10 -9.09 2.91
CA THR A 86 2.27 -8.26 2.62
C THR A 86 3.36 -9.13 1.97
N PRO A 87 3.30 -9.32 0.64
CA PRO A 87 4.18 -10.27 -0.05
C PRO A 87 5.63 -9.82 -0.04
N ILE A 88 6.54 -10.80 -0.09
CA ILE A 88 7.96 -10.49 -0.32
C ILE A 88 8.15 -9.61 -1.57
N GLY A 89 8.94 -8.55 -1.42
CA GLY A 89 9.17 -7.58 -2.50
C GLY A 89 7.92 -6.77 -2.91
N GLY A 90 6.80 -6.91 -2.21
CA GLY A 90 5.59 -6.14 -2.41
C GLY A 90 5.80 -4.65 -2.17
N LYS A 91 5.11 -3.80 -2.93
CA LYS A 91 5.28 -2.35 -2.91
C LYS A 91 3.92 -1.68 -2.78
N LEU A 92 3.78 -0.83 -1.77
CA LEU A 92 2.66 0.09 -1.67
C LEU A 92 3.04 1.40 -2.38
N VAL A 93 2.46 1.63 -3.56
CA VAL A 93 2.83 2.72 -4.46
C VAL A 93 1.80 3.84 -4.38
N PHE A 94 2.16 4.94 -3.72
CA PHE A 94 1.38 6.17 -3.74
C PHE A 94 1.76 7.03 -4.95
N GLN A 95 0.75 7.53 -5.67
CA GLN A 95 0.93 8.29 -6.90
C GLN A 95 0.10 9.56 -6.81
N ARG A 96 0.73 10.73 -6.99
CA ARG A 96 0.03 12.01 -7.10
C ARG A 96 -0.06 12.41 -8.57
N TRP A 97 -1.27 12.69 -9.02
CA TRP A 97 -1.61 12.98 -10.41
C TRP A 97 -2.26 14.35 -10.51
N HIS A 98 -1.84 15.17 -11.47
CA HIS A 98 -2.49 16.43 -11.79
C HIS A 98 -3.36 16.28 -13.05
N ASN A 99 -4.67 16.49 -12.92
CA ASN A 99 -5.57 16.45 -14.06
C ASN A 99 -5.60 17.83 -14.76
N LYS A 100 -5.17 17.85 -16.02
CA LYS A 100 -5.08 19.09 -16.80
C LYS A 100 -6.45 19.70 -17.13
N SER A 101 -7.52 18.91 -17.11
CA SER A 101 -8.86 19.35 -17.53
C SER A 101 -9.56 20.17 -16.44
N ASP A 102 -9.55 19.69 -15.19
CA ASP A 102 -10.18 20.37 -14.05
C ASP A 102 -9.17 21.12 -13.16
N LYS A 103 -7.88 21.02 -13.46
CA LYS A 103 -6.77 21.63 -12.71
C LYS A 103 -6.69 21.14 -11.26
N LYS A 104 -7.16 19.93 -10.98
CA LYS A 104 -7.13 19.33 -9.64
C LYS A 104 -6.11 18.21 -9.54
N ASP A 105 -5.67 17.98 -8.32
CA ASP A 105 -4.80 16.87 -7.97
C ASP A 105 -5.58 15.70 -7.40
N TYR A 106 -5.05 14.51 -7.66
CA TYR A 106 -5.61 13.23 -7.28
C TYR A 106 -4.53 12.31 -6.75
N VAL A 107 -4.91 11.38 -5.90
CA VAL A 107 -4.05 10.29 -5.41
C VAL A 107 -4.60 8.96 -5.88
N LYS A 108 -3.69 8.12 -6.38
CA LYS A 108 -3.95 6.70 -6.62
C LYS A 108 -2.96 5.89 -5.81
N VAL A 109 -3.44 4.85 -5.14
CA VAL A 109 -2.60 3.93 -4.37
C VAL A 109 -2.77 2.53 -4.94
N GLU A 110 -1.66 1.89 -5.27
CA GLU A 110 -1.65 0.53 -5.80
C GLU A 110 -0.72 -0.36 -4.99
N TYR A 111 -1.11 -1.62 -4.78
CA TYR A 111 -0.23 -2.67 -4.35
C TYR A 111 0.39 -3.33 -5.58
N VAL A 112 1.71 -3.23 -5.75
CA VAL A 112 2.47 -3.85 -6.84
C VAL A 112 3.31 -4.99 -6.30
N TYR A 113 3.12 -6.21 -6.82
CA TYR A 113 3.73 -7.42 -6.25
C TYR A 113 3.88 -8.55 -7.27
N GLN A 114 4.77 -9.48 -6.99
CA GLN A 114 4.88 -10.73 -7.76
C GLN A 114 3.94 -11.79 -7.19
N THR A 115 3.36 -12.60 -8.07
CA THR A 115 2.62 -13.81 -7.65
C THR A 115 3.56 -14.82 -6.99
N ALA A 116 3.00 -15.79 -6.27
CA ALA A 116 3.79 -16.87 -5.67
C ALA A 116 4.60 -17.65 -6.73
N ASP A 117 4.02 -17.87 -7.91
CA ASP A 117 4.68 -18.56 -9.02
C ASP A 117 5.74 -17.67 -9.68
N GLN A 118 5.49 -16.37 -9.87
CA GLN A 118 6.50 -15.44 -10.39
C GLN A 118 7.74 -15.38 -9.50
N LEU A 119 7.56 -15.44 -8.17
CA LEU A 119 8.66 -15.50 -7.21
C LEU A 119 9.39 -16.85 -7.28
N ARG A 120 8.63 -17.95 -7.26
CA ARG A 120 9.18 -19.31 -7.26
C ARG A 120 9.99 -19.60 -8.51
N ASP A 121 9.45 -19.21 -9.67
CA ASP A 121 10.02 -19.52 -10.98
C ASP A 121 11.02 -18.45 -11.44
N ASN A 122 11.25 -17.42 -10.62
CA ASN A 122 12.10 -16.28 -10.94
C ASN A 122 11.75 -15.66 -12.30
N SER A 123 10.45 -15.44 -12.53
CA SER A 123 9.95 -14.92 -13.80
C SER A 123 10.53 -13.55 -14.12
N TYR A 124 10.99 -13.36 -15.36
CA TYR A 124 11.41 -12.05 -15.84
C TYR A 124 10.21 -11.11 -15.96
N LEU A 125 10.29 -9.94 -15.32
CA LEU A 125 9.22 -8.95 -15.31
C LEU A 125 9.45 -7.87 -16.37
N SER A 126 8.41 -7.58 -17.13
CA SER A 126 8.38 -6.55 -18.17
C SER A 126 6.97 -5.97 -18.30
N LEU A 127 6.74 -5.04 -19.23
CA LEU A 127 5.37 -4.59 -19.51
C LEU A 127 4.51 -5.68 -20.16
N GLU A 128 5.13 -6.66 -20.85
CA GLU A 128 4.45 -7.81 -21.44
C GLU A 128 4.19 -8.92 -20.42
N THR A 129 5.08 -9.06 -19.43
CA THR A 129 4.95 -9.97 -18.29
C THR A 129 5.01 -9.18 -16.98
N PRO A 130 3.96 -8.40 -16.65
CA PRO A 130 4.03 -7.49 -15.53
C PRO A 130 3.89 -8.21 -14.18
N PRO A 131 4.38 -7.60 -13.08
CA PRO A 131 3.88 -7.94 -11.75
C PRO A 131 2.36 -7.70 -11.68
N LYS A 132 1.72 -8.21 -10.63
CA LYS A 132 0.32 -7.88 -10.35
C LYS A 132 0.20 -6.48 -9.74
N HIS A 133 -0.89 -5.81 -10.06
CA HIS A 133 -1.29 -4.52 -9.52
C HIS A 133 -2.70 -4.65 -8.95
N VAL A 134 -2.92 -4.17 -7.72
CA VAL A 134 -4.24 -4.07 -7.10
C VAL A 134 -4.44 -2.62 -6.65
N ILE A 135 -5.49 -1.98 -7.14
CA ILE A 135 -5.88 -0.64 -6.68
C ILE A 135 -6.43 -0.76 -5.25
N LEU A 136 -5.97 0.14 -4.39
CA LEU A 136 -6.37 0.20 -3.00
C LEU A 136 -7.23 1.44 -2.75
N GLU A 137 -8.13 1.33 -1.77
CA GLU A 137 -9.04 2.40 -1.37
C GLU A 137 -8.89 2.66 0.12
N MET A 138 -8.89 3.94 0.52
CA MET A 138 -8.96 4.34 1.92
C MET A 138 -10.39 4.72 2.26
N LYS A 139 -10.88 4.32 3.43
CA LYS A 139 -12.30 4.44 3.80
C LYS A 139 -12.87 5.86 3.64
N ASN A 140 -12.08 6.89 3.95
CA ASN A 140 -12.48 8.30 3.86
C ASN A 140 -11.86 9.01 2.64
N CYS A 141 -11.49 8.25 1.61
CA CYS A 141 -10.92 8.73 0.36
C CYS A 141 -11.50 7.91 -0.80
N PRO A 142 -12.79 8.10 -1.13
CA PRO A 142 -13.47 7.29 -2.14
C PRO A 142 -12.80 7.45 -3.51
N ILE A 143 -12.63 6.33 -4.21
CA ILE A 143 -12.00 6.32 -5.53
C ILE A 143 -13.04 6.39 -6.66
N ASP A 144 -12.66 7.03 -7.77
CA ASP A 144 -13.44 7.00 -9.00
C ASP A 144 -13.29 5.65 -9.73
N LYS A 145 -13.98 5.51 -10.88
CA LYS A 145 -13.92 4.29 -11.71
C LYS A 145 -12.51 3.90 -12.20
N ASN A 146 -11.54 4.81 -12.13
CA ASN A 146 -10.16 4.60 -12.55
C ASN A 146 -9.20 4.43 -11.35
N GLY A 147 -9.71 4.51 -10.11
CA GLY A 147 -8.94 4.33 -8.89
C GLY A 147 -8.37 5.61 -8.29
N TYR A 148 -8.84 6.80 -8.70
CA TYR A 148 -8.34 8.08 -8.17
C TYR A 148 -9.23 8.61 -7.05
N CYS A 149 -8.62 8.96 -5.92
CA CYS A 149 -9.23 9.76 -4.87
C CYS A 149 -8.79 11.24 -5.00
N SER A 150 -9.61 12.19 -4.54
CA SER A 150 -9.24 13.60 -4.50
C SER A 150 -8.00 13.85 -3.61
N TRP A 151 -7.14 14.79 -4.00
CA TRP A 151 -6.00 15.19 -3.17
C TRP A 151 -6.45 15.68 -1.78
N GLU A 152 -7.52 16.47 -1.73
CA GLU A 152 -8.06 17.03 -0.48
C GLU A 152 -8.48 15.92 0.51
N ASP A 153 -9.20 14.90 0.07
CA ASP A 153 -9.62 13.81 0.95
C ASP A 153 -8.43 12.94 1.38
N SER A 154 -7.44 12.76 0.49
CA SER A 154 -6.20 12.06 0.86
C SER A 154 -5.41 12.81 1.95
N GLN A 155 -5.42 14.14 1.92
CA GLN A 155 -4.80 14.96 2.96
C GLN A 155 -5.56 14.87 4.28
N LYS A 156 -6.90 14.79 4.27
CA LYS A 156 -7.72 14.55 5.47
C LYS A 156 -7.40 13.19 6.09
N VAL A 157 -7.27 12.13 5.27
CA VAL A 157 -6.85 10.80 5.75
C VAL A 157 -5.46 10.86 6.37
N MET A 158 -4.48 11.46 5.69
CA MET A 158 -3.11 11.59 6.21
C MET A 158 -3.08 12.36 7.54
N LYS A 159 -3.82 13.45 7.64
CA LYS A 159 -3.93 14.23 8.88
C LYS A 159 -4.51 13.38 10.02
N SER A 160 -5.62 12.68 9.78
CA SER A 160 -6.25 11.83 10.81
C SER A 160 -5.36 10.65 11.24
N ALA A 161 -4.55 10.12 10.32
CA ALA A 161 -3.58 9.07 10.62
C ALA A 161 -2.40 9.57 11.49
N LEU A 162 -2.07 10.87 11.40
CA LEU A 162 -1.02 11.54 12.19
C LEU A 162 -1.54 12.15 13.50
N GLU A 163 -2.85 12.24 13.72
CA GLU A 163 -3.43 12.66 15.00
C GLU A 163 -3.23 11.56 16.06
N GLU A 164 -2.72 11.98 17.22
CA GLU A 164 -2.51 11.16 18.43
C GLU A 164 -3.83 10.65 19.02
#